data_AF-A0AAW2RUD9-F1
#
_entry.id   AF-A0AAW2RUD9-F1
#
_cell.length_a   1.000
_cell.length_b   1.000
_cell.length_c   1.000
_cell.angle_alpha   90.00
_cell.angle_beta   90.00
_cell.angle_gamma   90.00
#
_symmetry.space_group_name_H-M   'P 1'
#
loop_
_entity.id
_entity.type
_entity.pdbx_description
1 polymer ?
#
loop_
_entity_poly.entity_id
_entity_poly.type
_entity_poly.pdbx_seq_one_letter_code
_entity_poly.pdbx_strand_id
1 'polypeptide(L)'
;MALSPLRSKALHHGRSLSLPSGSYPALSQFDENLSRIRSSDAASSSMSSVRGRIDGLKNLYDSIHDLLQLPHNQQIVSQECQEKWVDQTLYDYIRLLDSCSTAKDLISITKQDV
;
A
#
# COMPACT_ATOMS: atom_id res chain seq x y z
N MET A 1 62.48 38.59 -4.58
CA MET A 1 61.51 37.51 -4.33
C MET A 1 60.60 37.93 -3.20
N ALA A 2 59.32 38.19 -3.47
CA ALA A 2 58.29 38.34 -2.44
C ALA A 2 57.06 37.56 -2.92
N LEU A 3 56.64 36.60 -2.12
CA LEU A 3 55.65 35.58 -2.46
C LEU A 3 54.23 36.16 -2.50
N SER A 4 53.50 35.77 -3.54
CA SER A 4 52.13 36.15 -3.86
C SER A 4 51.10 35.75 -2.78
N PRO A 5 49.98 36.49 -2.63
CA PRO A 5 48.97 36.20 -1.61
C PRO A 5 48.17 34.92 -1.88
N LEU A 6 47.86 34.24 -0.78
CA LEU A 6 47.21 32.94 -0.71
C LEU A 6 45.75 32.99 -1.19
N ARG A 7 45.45 32.20 -2.21
CA ARG A 7 44.13 31.87 -2.75
C ARG A 7 43.15 31.49 -1.62
N SER A 8 42.22 32.38 -1.29
CA SER A 8 41.13 32.11 -0.35
C SER A 8 40.19 31.06 -0.95
N LYS A 9 40.30 29.81 -0.48
CA LYS A 9 39.33 28.76 -0.77
C LYS A 9 37.99 29.17 -0.17
N ALA A 10 37.00 29.44 -1.02
CA ALA A 10 35.61 29.49 -0.60
C ALA A 10 35.25 28.12 0.00
N LEU A 11 35.04 28.07 1.32
CA LEU A 11 34.45 26.91 1.98
C LEU A 11 33.00 26.82 1.50
N HIS A 12 32.77 26.02 0.46
CA HIS A 12 31.44 25.53 0.15
C HIS A 12 31.03 24.61 1.31
N HIS A 13 30.28 25.15 2.26
CA HIS A 13 29.62 24.37 3.29
C HIS A 13 28.54 23.54 2.58
N GLY A 14 28.86 22.28 2.28
CA GLY A 14 27.90 21.31 1.76
C GLY A 14 26.81 21.08 2.80
N ARG A 15 25.76 21.87 2.75
CA ARG A 15 24.56 21.65 3.55
C ARG A 15 23.86 20.45 2.94
N SER A 16 23.75 19.37 3.72
CA SER A 16 22.99 18.19 3.35
C SER A 16 21.57 18.60 2.96
N LEU A 17 21.18 18.27 1.73
CA LEU A 17 19.80 18.37 1.28
C LEU A 17 19.04 17.18 1.85
N SER A 18 18.66 17.25 3.13
CA SER A 18 17.65 16.34 3.65
C SER A 18 16.35 16.66 2.91
N LEU A 19 15.88 15.73 2.09
CA LEU A 19 14.50 15.78 1.59
C LEU A 19 13.59 15.96 2.81
N PRO A 20 12.58 16.83 2.75
CA PRO A 20 11.60 16.87 3.83
C PRO A 20 11.11 15.44 4.02
N SER A 21 11.31 14.89 5.23
CA SER A 21 10.62 13.68 5.63
C SER A 21 9.16 14.02 5.48
N GLY A 22 8.53 13.49 4.43
CA GLY A 22 7.11 13.68 4.19
C GLY A 22 6.39 13.00 5.34
N SER A 23 6.20 13.72 6.45
CA SER A 23 5.39 13.25 7.55
C SER A 23 3.96 13.23 7.03
N TYR A 24 3.53 12.08 6.53
CA TYR A 24 2.14 11.83 6.17
C TYR A 24 1.32 11.98 7.45
N PRO A 25 0.51 13.05 7.61
CA PRO A 25 -0.13 13.35 8.88
C PRO A 25 -1.03 12.19 9.36
N ALA A 26 -1.71 11.53 8.41
CA ALA A 26 -2.52 10.34 8.66
C ALA A 26 -1.69 9.15 9.18
N LEU A 27 -0.46 8.96 8.68
CA LEU A 27 0.41 7.87 9.14
C LEU A 27 0.97 8.16 10.54
N SER A 28 1.31 9.42 10.82
CA SER A 28 1.73 9.84 12.16
C SER A 28 0.62 9.64 13.17
N GLN A 29 -0.62 10.01 12.82
CA GLN A 29 -1.79 9.85 13.67
C GLN A 29 -2.11 8.37 13.93
N PHE A 30 -1.97 7.52 12.91
CA PHE A 30 -2.11 6.08 13.04
C PHE A 30 -1.09 5.50 14.04
N ASP A 31 0.19 5.86 13.93
CA ASP A 31 1.24 5.37 14.82
C ASP A 31 1.05 5.87 16.27
N GLU A 32 0.60 7.11 16.44
CA GLU A 32 0.24 7.66 17.74
C GLU A 32 -0.96 6.94 18.38
N ASN A 33 -2.02 6.67 17.61
CA ASN A 33 -3.16 5.88 18.09
C ASN A 33 -2.75 4.46 18.47
N LEU A 34 -1.89 3.82 17.68
CA LEU A 34 -1.40 2.47 17.92
C LEU A 34 -0.52 2.39 19.18
N SER A 35 0.42 3.32 19.33
CA SER A 35 1.27 3.41 20.52
C SER A 35 0.43 3.67 21.78
N ARG A 36 -0.58 4.55 21.72
CA ARG A 36 -1.50 4.81 22.84
C ARG A 36 -2.25 3.57 23.30
N ILE A 37 -2.78 2.77 22.37
CA ILE A 37 -3.47 1.51 22.71
C ILE A 37 -2.50 0.54 23.38
N ARG A 38 -1.29 0.38 22.82
CA ARG A 38 -0.27 -0.53 23.35
C ARG A 38 0.19 -0.15 24.76
N SER A 39 0.33 1.13 25.05
CA SER A 39 0.68 1.61 26.40
C SER A 39 -0.46 1.42 27.42
N SER A 40 -1.71 1.33 26.96
CA SER A 40 -2.89 1.20 27.82
C SER A 40 -3.09 -0.24 28.34
N ASP A 41 -2.48 -1.26 27.72
CA ASP A 41 -2.57 -2.66 28.17
C ASP A 41 -1.90 -2.92 29.52
N ALA A 42 -0.99 -2.03 29.97
CA ALA A 42 -0.31 -2.15 31.26
C ALA A 42 -1.10 -1.55 32.44
N ALA A 43 -2.22 -0.87 32.20
CA ALA A 43 -2.96 -0.12 33.22
C ALA A 43 -4.29 -0.79 33.60
N SER A 44 -4.39 -1.15 34.89
CA SER A 44 -5.57 -1.48 35.72
C SER A 44 -6.94 -1.70 35.02
N SER A 45 -7.60 -2.81 35.36
CA SER A 45 -8.93 -3.26 34.89
C SER A 45 -10.14 -2.40 35.27
N SER A 46 -9.97 -1.09 35.47
CA SER A 46 -11.07 -0.17 35.76
C SER A 46 -11.97 0.04 34.54
N MET A 47 -13.26 0.29 34.75
CA MET A 47 -14.19 0.61 33.65
C MET A 47 -13.76 1.84 32.83
N SER A 48 -13.10 2.82 33.45
CA SER A 48 -12.57 3.99 32.75
C SER A 48 -11.40 3.63 31.83
N SER A 49 -10.51 2.72 32.25
CA SER A 49 -9.43 2.18 31.42
C SER A 49 -10.00 1.42 30.21
N VAL A 50 -11.01 0.56 30.43
CA VAL A 50 -11.69 -0.17 29.36
C VAL A 50 -12.34 0.78 28.34
N ARG A 51 -13.04 1.83 28.81
CA ARG A 51 -13.61 2.86 27.92
C ARG A 51 -12.53 3.56 27.08
N GLY A 52 -11.42 3.98 27.71
CA GLY A 52 -10.32 4.62 27.00
C GLY A 52 -9.68 3.73 25.93
N ARG A 53 -9.60 2.41 26.15
CA ARG A 53 -9.14 1.44 25.16
C ARG A 53 -10.10 1.31 23.98
N ILE A 54 -11.42 1.29 24.23
CA ILE A 54 -12.44 1.26 23.17
C ILE A 54 -12.38 2.54 22.32
N ASP A 55 -12.27 3.70 22.97
CA ASP A 55 -12.11 4.98 22.26
C ASP A 55 -10.79 5.04 21.47
N GLY A 56 -9.73 4.42 22.00
CA GLY A 56 -8.48 4.18 21.27
C GLY A 56 -8.66 3.38 19.99
N LEU A 57 -9.33 2.24 20.09
CA LEU A 57 -9.62 1.38 18.93
C LEU A 57 -10.45 2.10 17.88
N LYS A 58 -11.45 2.89 18.30
CA LYS A 58 -12.23 3.71 17.39
C LYS A 58 -11.34 4.71 16.63
N ASN A 59 -10.51 5.47 17.34
CA ASN A 59 -9.62 6.44 16.71
C ASN A 59 -8.63 5.77 15.75
N LEU A 60 -8.12 4.59 16.11
CA LEU A 60 -7.25 3.81 15.23
C LEU A 60 -7.98 3.40 13.95
N TYR A 61 -9.22 2.92 14.07
CA TYR A 61 -10.06 2.55 12.93
C TYR A 61 -10.30 3.75 11.99
N ASP A 62 -10.63 4.91 12.55
CA ASP A 62 -10.82 6.14 11.78
C ASP A 62 -9.51 6.53 11.05
N SER A 63 -8.35 6.43 11.71
CA SER A 63 -7.05 6.69 11.06
C SER A 63 -6.70 5.67 9.97
N ILE A 64 -7.10 4.40 10.09
CA ILE A 64 -6.94 3.41 9.00
C ILE A 64 -7.80 3.81 7.80
N HIS A 65 -9.03 4.26 8.05
CA HIS A 65 -9.92 4.73 6.99
C HIS A 65 -9.29 5.90 6.23
N ASP A 66 -8.74 6.89 6.93
CA ASP A 66 -8.05 8.03 6.32
C ASP A 66 -6.80 7.60 5.52
N LEU A 67 -6.05 6.62 6.04
CA LEU A 67 -4.93 6.02 5.31
C LEU A 67 -5.39 5.33 4.02
N LEU A 68 -6.48 4.58 4.05
CA LEU A 68 -7.01 3.90 2.86
C LEU A 68 -7.53 4.89 1.81
N GLN A 69 -7.95 6.09 2.22
CA GLN A 69 -8.35 7.15 1.29
C GLN A 69 -7.17 7.85 0.59
N LEU A 70 -5.93 7.63 1.02
CA LEU A 70 -4.76 8.23 0.35
C LEU A 70 -4.70 7.78 -1.12
N PRO A 71 -4.48 8.69 -2.08
CA PRO A 71 -4.46 8.37 -3.49
C PRO A 71 -3.51 7.23 -3.86
N HIS A 72 -2.35 7.18 -3.21
CA HIS A 72 -1.37 6.12 -3.43
C HIS A 72 -1.89 4.74 -3.01
N ASN A 73 -2.56 4.66 -1.86
CA ASN A 73 -3.11 3.41 -1.35
C ASN A 73 -4.31 2.97 -2.20
N GLN A 74 -5.17 3.90 -2.61
CA GLN A 74 -6.27 3.61 -3.55
C GLN A 74 -5.76 3.12 -4.89
N GLN A 75 -4.64 3.66 -5.38
CA GLN A 75 -4.02 3.21 -6.62
C GLN A 75 -3.52 1.77 -6.49
N ILE A 76 -2.84 1.42 -5.40
CA ILE A 76 -2.36 0.04 -5.14
C ILE A 76 -3.54 -0.93 -5.09
N VAL A 77 -4.59 -0.61 -4.32
CA VAL A 77 -5.78 -1.47 -4.20
C VAL A 77 -6.47 -1.63 -5.56
N SER A 78 -6.61 -0.55 -6.31
CA SER A 78 -7.22 -0.58 -7.64
C SER A 78 -6.40 -1.43 -8.60
N GLN A 79 -5.07 -1.30 -8.59
CA GLN A 79 -4.17 -2.09 -9.43
C GLN A 79 -4.29 -3.59 -9.13
N GLU A 80 -4.24 -3.96 -7.86
CA GLU A 80 -4.36 -5.37 -7.45
C GLU A 80 -5.72 -5.96 -7.84
N CYS A 81 -6.81 -5.17 -7.68
CA CYS A 81 -8.12 -5.58 -8.16
C CYS A 81 -8.14 -5.77 -9.68
N GLN A 82 -7.57 -4.82 -10.45
CA GLN A 82 -7.51 -4.91 -11.91
C GLN A 82 -6.74 -6.16 -12.37
N GLU A 83 -5.58 -6.45 -11.78
CA GLU A 83 -4.79 -7.64 -12.11
C GLU A 83 -5.60 -8.93 -11.86
N LYS A 84 -6.27 -9.05 -10.70
CA LYS A 84 -7.13 -10.21 -10.40
C LYS A 84 -8.30 -10.35 -11.39
N TRP A 85 -8.93 -9.24 -11.77
CA TRP A 85 -10.02 -9.25 -12.74
C TRP A 85 -9.54 -9.66 -14.14
N VAL A 86 -8.37 -9.18 -14.56
CA VAL A 86 -7.76 -9.54 -15.85
C VAL A 86 -7.40 -11.01 -15.88
N ASP A 87 -6.75 -11.53 -14.84
CA ASP A 87 -6.37 -12.95 -14.76
C ASP A 87 -7.59 -13.88 -14.81
N GLN A 88 -8.63 -13.57 -14.03
CA GLN A 88 -9.87 -14.36 -14.04
C GLN A 88 -10.54 -14.33 -15.43
N THR A 89 -10.62 -13.15 -16.04
CA THR A 89 -11.22 -12.99 -17.37
C THR A 89 -10.44 -13.78 -18.42
N LEU A 90 -9.11 -13.73 -18.38
CA LEU A 90 -8.25 -14.48 -19.29
C LEU A 90 -8.42 -15.99 -19.10
N TYR A 91 -8.47 -16.46 -17.85
CA TYR A 91 -8.71 -17.86 -17.52
C TYR A 91 -10.05 -18.35 -18.07
N ASP A 92 -11.12 -17.58 -17.89
CA ASP A 92 -12.45 -17.93 -18.41
C ASP A 92 -12.50 -17.94 -19.94
N TYR A 93 -11.80 -17.01 -20.59
CA TYR A 93 -11.67 -16.99 -22.04
C TYR A 93 -10.93 -18.23 -22.59
N ILE A 94 -9.84 -18.65 -21.94
CA ILE A 94 -9.11 -19.87 -22.32
C ILE A 94 -10.03 -21.09 -22.21
N ARG A 95 -10.77 -21.23 -21.11
CA ARG A 95 -11.74 -22.33 -20.93
C ARG A 95 -12.80 -22.36 -22.03
N LEU A 96 -13.26 -21.20 -22.47
CA LEU A 96 -14.20 -21.10 -23.59
C LEU A 96 -13.56 -21.59 -24.89
N LEU A 97 -12.33 -21.17 -25.18
CA LEU A 97 -11.60 -21.61 -26.37
C LEU A 97 -11.38 -23.13 -26.38
N ASP A 98 -11.00 -23.72 -25.24
CA ASP A 98 -10.84 -25.17 -25.09
C ASP A 98 -12.15 -25.91 -25.35
N SER A 99 -13.27 -25.36 -24.86
CA SER A 99 -14.60 -25.90 -25.10
C SER A 99 -14.99 -25.83 -26.57
N CYS A 100 -14.67 -24.71 -27.25
CA CYS A 100 -14.89 -24.56 -28.69
C CYS A 100 -14.01 -25.51 -29.52
N SER A 101 -12.75 -25.72 -29.12
CA SER A 101 -11.87 -26.69 -29.76
C SER A 101 -12.43 -28.10 -29.63
N THR A 102 -12.84 -28.48 -28.42
CA THR A 102 -13.47 -29.77 -28.15
C THR A 102 -14.72 -29.98 -29.01
N ALA A 103 -15.60 -28.98 -29.09
CA ALA A 103 -16.79 -29.03 -29.92
C ALA A 103 -16.43 -29.20 -31.42
N LYS A 104 -15.42 -28.49 -31.90
CA LYS A 104 -14.93 -28.61 -33.28
C LYS A 104 -14.37 -30.01 -33.57
N ASP A 105 -13.62 -30.58 -32.64
CA ASP A 105 -13.04 -31.91 -32.80
C ASP A 105 -14.14 -32.97 -32.86
N LEU A 106 -15.16 -32.88 -31.99
CA LEU A 106 -16.33 -33.76 -32.03
C LEU A 106 -17.09 -33.67 -33.35
N ILE A 107 -17.34 -32.45 -33.85
CA ILE A 107 -17.98 -32.25 -35.15
C ILE A 107 -17.13 -32.85 -36.27
N SER A 108 -15.81 -32.72 -36.20
CA SER A 108 -14.89 -33.27 -37.21
C SER A 108 -14.93 -34.79 -37.24
N ILE A 109 -15.00 -35.45 -36.07
CA ILE A 109 -15.16 -36.92 -35.96
C ILE A 109 -16.46 -37.36 -36.67
N THR A 110 -17.59 -36.71 -36.39
CA THR A 110 -18.88 -37.10 -37.00
C THR A 110 -18.92 -36.93 -38.53
N LYS A 111 -18.09 -36.05 -39.09
CA LYS A 111 -17.98 -35.84 -40.54
C LYS A 111 -17.09 -36.87 -41.23
N GLN A 112 -16.20 -37.54 -40.49
CA GLN A 112 -15.27 -38.53 -41.03
C GLN A 112 -15.83 -39.95 -40.96
N ASP A 113 -16.90 -40.16 -40.18
CA ASP A 113 -17.65 -41.41 -40.01
C ASP A 113 -18.86 -41.53 -40.98
N VAL A 114 -18.88 -40.69 -42.03
CA VAL A 114 -19.81 -40.70 -43.17
C VAL A 114 -19.00 -40.83 -44.45
#